data_AF-A0A6N6JKJ3-F1
#
_entry.id   AF-A0A6N6JKJ3-F1
#
_cell.length_a   1.000
_cell.length_b   1.000
_cell.length_c   1.000
_cell.angle_alpha   90.00
_cell.angle_beta   90.00
_cell.angle_gamma   90.00
#
_symmetry.space_group_name_H-M   'P 1'
#
loop_
_entity.id
_entity.type
_entity.pdbx_description
1 polymer ?
#
loop_
_entity_poly.entity_id
_entity_poly.type
_entity_poly.pdbx_seq_one_letter_code
_entity_poly.pdbx_strand_id
1 'polypeptide(L)' 'MKPVNLNKARKAKARAQKKARAEENAVKFGQSKAEKSKTSAERISLRQKLDQHKLDT' A
#
# COMPACT_ATOMS: atom_id res chain seq x y z
N MET A 1 -3.81 -36.68 19.66
CA MET A 1 -4.08 -35.28 19.25
C MET A 1 -3.35 -34.35 20.23
N LYS A 2 -2.39 -33.54 19.78
CA LYS A 2 -1.66 -32.62 20.66
C LYS A 2 -2.60 -31.49 21.09
N PRO A 3 -2.68 -31.12 22.38
CA PRO A 3 -3.56 -30.06 22.84
C PRO A 3 -3.16 -28.72 22.23
N VAL A 4 -4.10 -28.06 21.54
CA VAL A 4 -3.87 -26.75 20.93
C VAL A 4 -3.96 -25.68 22.01
N ASN A 5 -2.87 -24.94 22.23
CA ASN A 5 -2.88 -23.83 23.16
C ASN A 5 -3.57 -22.61 22.52
N LEU A 6 -4.84 -22.39 22.89
CA LEU A 6 -5.68 -21.30 22.38
C LEU A 6 -5.10 -19.91 22.70
N ASN A 7 -4.34 -19.75 23.78
CA ASN A 7 -3.71 -18.48 24.12
C ASN A 7 -2.62 -18.12 23.10
N LYS A 8 -1.82 -19.10 22.66
CA LYS A 8 -0.83 -18.89 21.59
C LYS A 8 -1.50 -18.53 20.27
N ALA A 9 -2.60 -19.21 19.93
CA ALA A 9 -3.36 -18.93 18.72
C ALA A 9 -3.97 -17.51 18.71
N ARG A 10 -4.58 -17.08 19.82
CA ARG A 10 -5.12 -15.71 19.95
C ARG A 10 -4.02 -14.65 19.84
N LYS A 11 -2.87 -14.88 20.48
CA LYS A 11 -1.70 -13.98 20.37
C LYS A 11 -1.16 -13.89 18.94
N ALA A 12 -1.10 -15.01 18.22
CA ALA A 12 -0.69 -15.02 16.81
C ALA A 12 -1.65 -14.20 15.94
N LYS A 13 -2.97 -14.39 16.11
CA LYS A 13 -4.00 -13.62 15.40
C LYS A 13 -3.88 -12.12 15.67
N ALA A 14 -3.73 -11.72 16.93
CA ALA A 14 -3.57 -10.32 17.31
C ALA A 14 -2.31 -9.67 16.71
N ARG A 15 -1.18 -10.40 16.70
CA ARG A 15 0.07 -9.93 16.07
C ARG A 15 -0.08 -9.77 14.56
N ALA A 16 -0.71 -10.73 13.89
CA ALA A 16 -0.96 -10.67 12.45
C ALA A 16 -1.83 -9.46 12.08
N GLN A 17 -2.91 -9.22 12.82
CA GLN A 17 -3.77 -8.05 12.62
C GLN A 17 -3.03 -6.73 12.84
N LYS A 18 -2.17 -6.66 13.87
CA LYS A 18 -1.35 -5.47 14.13
C LYS A 18 -0.37 -5.21 12.98
N LYS A 19 0.23 -6.25 12.42
CA LYS A 19 1.15 -6.15 11.28
C LYS A 19 0.43 -5.66 10.02
N ALA A 20 -0.73 -6.24 9.68
CA ALA A 20 -1.53 -5.81 8.53
C ALA A 20 -1.92 -4.32 8.63
N ARG A 21 -2.36 -3.86 9.81
CA ARG A 21 -2.68 -2.44 10.03
C ARG A 21 -1.45 -1.53 9.90
N ALA A 22 -0.27 -1.98 10.35
CA ALA A 22 0.96 -1.22 10.22
C ALA A 22 1.39 -1.09 8.75
N GLU A 23 1.25 -2.17 7.96
CA GLU A 23 1.51 -2.15 6.52
C GLU A 23 0.54 -1.20 5.79
N GLU A 24 -0.76 -1.28 6.10
CA GLU A 24 -1.75 -0.34 5.57
C GLU A 24 -1.40 1.12 5.89
N ASN A 25 -0.98 1.39 7.14
CA ASN A 25 -0.61 2.73 7.55
C ASN A 25 0.70 3.19 6.91
N ALA A 26 1.67 2.30 6.71
CA ALA A 26 2.91 2.60 6.00
C ALA A 26 2.61 2.98 4.53
N VAL A 27 1.67 2.31 3.89
CA VAL A 27 1.24 2.67 2.52
C VAL A 27 0.48 4.00 2.51
N LYS A 28 -0.48 4.19 3.44
CA LYS A 28 -1.34 5.39 3.48
C LYS A 28 -0.56 6.65 3.91
N PHE A 29 0.33 6.51 4.89
CA PHE A 29 0.97 7.62 5.59
C PHE A 29 2.50 7.64 5.52
N GLY A 30 3.14 6.56 5.06
CA GLY A 30 4.60 6.47 4.98
C GLY A 30 5.22 7.19 3.78
N GLN A 31 4.42 7.59 2.79
CA GLN A 31 4.91 8.41 1.69
C GLN A 31 5.05 9.87 2.13
N SER A 32 6.25 10.42 1.98
CA SER A 32 6.50 11.84 2.26
C SER A 32 5.77 12.74 1.26
N LYS A 33 5.51 14.01 1.63
CA LYS A 33 4.87 14.98 0.72
C LYS A 33 5.67 15.14 -0.58
N ALA A 34 6.99 15.07 -0.51
CA ALA A 34 7.89 15.14 -1.65
C ALA A 34 7.71 13.95 -2.61
N GLU A 35 7.63 12.72 -2.08
CA GLU A 35 7.41 11.51 -2.88
C GLU A 35 6.02 11.50 -3.54
N LYS A 36 4.99 11.94 -2.82
CA LYS A 36 3.64 12.11 -3.38
C LYS A 36 3.62 13.12 -4.53
N SER A 37 4.33 14.24 -4.38
CA SER A 37 4.44 15.26 -5.43
C SER A 37 5.18 14.74 -6.65
N LYS A 38 6.32 14.07 -6.45
CA LYS A 38 7.12 13.45 -7.52
C LYS A 38 6.31 12.43 -8.31
N THR A 39 5.67 11.48 -7.63
CA THR A 39 4.83 10.45 -8.27
C THR A 39 3.63 11.05 -8.99
N SER A 40 3.02 12.11 -8.45
CA SER A 40 1.93 12.83 -9.14
C SER A 40 2.43 13.52 -10.41
N ALA A 41 3.58 14.20 -10.36
CA ALA A 41 4.16 14.86 -11.53
C ALA A 41 4.53 13.86 -12.63
N GLU A 42 5.12 12.72 -12.26
CA GLU A 42 5.41 11.62 -13.17
C GLU A 42 4.15 11.07 -13.84
N ARG A 43 3.07 10.86 -13.07
CA ARG A 43 1.77 10.42 -13.60
C ARG A 43 1.16 11.42 -14.58
N ILE A 44 1.24 12.71 -14.27
CA ILE A 44 0.73 13.77 -15.16
C ILE A 44 1.53 13.77 -16.46
N SER A 45 2.87 13.74 -16.38
CA SER A 45 3.72 13.71 -17.57
C SER A 45 3.44 12.47 -18.43
N LEU A 46 3.29 11.30 -17.80
CA LEU A 46 2.95 10.07 -18.51
C LEU A 46 1.58 10.17 -19.18
N ARG A 47 0.58 10.71 -18.50
CA ARG A 47 -0.75 10.92 -19.05
C ARG A 47 -0.72 11.87 -20.25
N GLN A 48 -0.02 13.00 -20.13
CA GLN A 48 0.15 13.96 -21.22
C GLN A 48 0.84 13.31 -22.43
N LYS A 49 1.88 12.50 -22.22
CA LYS A 49 2.52 11.74 -23.30
C LYS A 49 1.55 10.78 -23.97
N LEU A 50 0.80 10.01 -23.19
CA LEU A 50 -0.21 9.11 -23.73
C LEU A 50 -1.28 9.86 -24.52
N ASP A 51 -1.75 10.99 -24.01
CA ASP A 51 -2.74 11.83 -24.70
C ASP A 51 -2.17 12.44 -25.99
N GLN A 52 -0.90 12.86 -26.02
CA GLN A 52 -0.23 13.32 -27.26
C GLN A 52 -0.08 12.21 -28.30
N HIS A 53 0.03 10.96 -27.86
CA HIS A 53 0.14 9.80 -28.74
C HIS A 53 -1.22 9.20 -29.13
N LYS A 54 -2.33 9.72 -28.60
CA LYS A 54 -3.66 9.35 -29.11
C LYS A 54 -3.84 10.03 -30.46
N LEU A 55 -3.97 9.22 -31.51
CA LEU A 55 -4.62 9.68 -32.72
C LEU A 55 -6.12 9.63 -32.46
N ASP A 56 -6.77 10.79 -32.50
CA ASP A 56 -8.22 10.88 -32.62
C ASP A 56 -8.58 10.43 -34.05
N THR A 57 -8.81 9.13 -34.23
CA THR A 57 -9.40 8.54 -35.44
C THR A 57 -10.82 8.10 -35.17
#